data_AF-A0A947Y4F9-F1
#
_entry.id   AF-A0A947Y4F9-F1
#
_cell.length_a   1.000
_cell.length_b   1.000
_cell.length_c   1.000
_cell.angle_alpha   90.00
_cell.angle_beta   90.00
_cell.angle_gamma   90.00
#
_symmetry.space_group_name_H-M   'P 1'
#
loop_
_entity.id
_entity.type
_entity.pdbx_description
1 polymer ?
#
loop_
_entity_poly.entity_id
_entity_poly.type
_entity_poly.pdbx_seq_one_letter_code
_entity_poly.pdbx_strand_id
1 'polypeptide(L)'
;TMAGVFGQYTEAHPSGGATITDRAAWLPIGTLVSIYNTEWAIFNNGSRTYSVTSNGANPMTLDRNIGAPSPYQRFFAVRPDAVRFSVAGSTLSRSTATVNAGAPVGAFGNPQPLAQNIVPSNGLPYFTYTPGNSTRNSVVSIHFAIARNGETVNFHKEVQIRNVP
;
A
#
# COMPACT_ATOMS: atom_id res chain seq x y z
N THR A 1 -8.87 -13.86 -4.26
CA THR A 1 -7.51 -13.82 -3.69
C THR A 1 -7.41 -12.65 -2.71
N MET A 2 -7.20 -12.97 -1.44
CA MET A 2 -7.34 -12.03 -0.32
C MET A 2 -6.25 -10.95 -0.35
N ALA A 3 -6.65 -9.71 -0.58
CA ALA A 3 -5.84 -8.56 -0.18
C ALA A 3 -6.40 -7.97 1.09
N GLY A 4 -5.51 -7.55 2.00
CA GLY A 4 -5.89 -6.96 3.28
C GLY A 4 -5.85 -7.89 4.48
N VAL A 5 -5.25 -9.10 4.37
CA VAL A 5 -4.97 -9.93 5.54
C VAL A 5 -3.71 -9.40 6.22
N PHE A 6 -3.90 -8.79 7.38
CA PHE A 6 -2.81 -8.56 8.32
C PHE A 6 -2.48 -9.90 8.98
N GLY A 7 -1.20 -10.21 9.15
CA GLY A 7 -0.74 -11.35 9.92
C GLY A 7 0.14 -10.92 11.07
N GLN A 8 0.28 -11.81 12.05
CA GLN A 8 1.18 -11.60 13.19
C GLN A 8 2.19 -12.74 13.24
N TYR A 9 3.42 -12.42 13.66
CA TYR A 9 4.44 -13.41 13.95
C TYR A 9 4.78 -13.45 15.46
N THR A 10 5.48 -14.48 15.92
CA THR A 10 5.75 -14.68 17.36
C THR A 10 7.07 -14.06 17.82
N GLU A 11 8.05 -13.91 16.92
CA GLU A 11 9.36 -13.38 17.24
C GLU A 11 9.26 -11.90 17.65
N ALA A 12 9.86 -11.51 18.77
CA ALA A 12 9.90 -10.09 19.18
C ALA A 12 10.76 -9.26 18.22
N HIS A 13 11.89 -9.83 17.79
CA HIS A 13 12.86 -9.18 16.92
C HIS A 13 13.53 -10.19 15.96
N PRO A 14 12.86 -10.65 14.88
CA PRO A 14 13.41 -11.65 13.94
C PRO A 14 14.56 -11.12 13.05
N SER A 15 15.31 -10.10 13.47
CA SER A 15 16.36 -9.49 12.66
C SER A 15 17.47 -10.49 12.31
N GLY A 16 17.91 -10.48 11.04
CA GLY A 16 19.05 -11.28 10.58
C GLY A 16 18.72 -12.72 10.18
N GLY A 17 17.50 -13.19 10.41
CA GLY A 17 16.99 -14.46 9.87
C GLY A 17 16.03 -14.25 8.71
N ALA A 18 15.83 -15.28 7.89
CA ALA A 18 14.83 -15.30 6.82
C ALA A 18 13.50 -15.95 7.27
N THR A 19 13.33 -16.26 8.55
CA THR A 19 12.18 -17.01 9.06
C THR A 19 11.36 -16.20 10.05
N ILE A 20 10.03 -16.31 9.94
CA ILE A 20 9.09 -15.86 10.98
C ILE A 20 8.04 -16.93 11.23
N THR A 21 7.54 -17.01 12.44
CA THR A 21 6.49 -17.94 12.85
C THR A 21 5.14 -17.23 12.73
N ASP A 22 4.45 -17.42 11.61
CA ASP A 22 3.12 -16.86 11.36
C ASP A 22 2.06 -17.52 12.27
N ARG A 23 1.45 -16.73 13.15
CA ARG A 23 0.44 -17.22 14.11
C ARG A 23 -0.79 -17.83 13.43
N ALA A 24 -1.11 -17.41 12.19
CA ALA A 24 -2.22 -17.95 11.41
C ALA A 24 -1.81 -19.09 10.46
N ALA A 25 -0.51 -19.22 10.17
CA ALA A 25 0.14 -20.28 9.39
C ALA A 25 -0.35 -20.50 7.94
N TRP A 26 -0.91 -19.51 7.25
CA TRP A 26 -1.73 -19.76 6.03
C TRP A 26 -1.33 -18.98 4.77
N LEU A 27 -0.20 -18.27 4.74
CA LEU A 27 0.21 -17.60 3.51
C LEU A 27 0.74 -18.59 2.45
N PRO A 28 0.22 -18.56 1.20
CA PRO A 28 0.76 -19.37 0.12
C PRO A 28 2.21 -18.97 -0.23
N ILE A 29 3.00 -19.95 -0.65
CA ILE A 29 4.30 -19.72 -1.30
C ILE A 29 4.11 -18.76 -2.48
N GLY A 30 5.04 -17.83 -2.65
CA GLY A 30 5.02 -16.76 -3.65
C GLY A 30 4.28 -15.50 -3.20
N THR A 31 3.56 -15.53 -2.07
CA THR A 31 2.91 -14.32 -1.53
C THR A 31 3.95 -13.26 -1.21
N LEU A 32 3.71 -12.03 -1.66
CA LEU A 32 4.50 -10.90 -1.22
C LEU A 32 4.01 -10.43 0.15
N VAL A 33 4.94 -10.23 1.07
CA VAL A 33 4.65 -9.68 2.39
C VAL A 33 5.48 -8.44 2.65
N SER A 34 4.91 -7.46 3.31
CA SER A 34 5.67 -6.32 3.79
C SER A 34 5.76 -6.28 5.31
N ILE A 35 6.96 -6.00 5.81
CA ILE A 35 7.26 -5.99 7.25
C ILE A 35 7.89 -4.63 7.59
N TYR A 36 7.33 -3.96 8.59
CA TYR A 36 7.85 -2.70 9.13
C TYR A 36 8.00 -1.57 8.10
N ASN A 37 6.85 -1.16 7.54
CA ASN A 37 6.74 0.09 6.79
C ASN A 37 6.32 1.21 7.75
N THR A 38 7.04 2.32 7.71
CA THR A 38 6.65 3.52 8.48
C THR A 38 5.65 4.38 7.70
N GLU A 39 5.71 4.38 6.37
CA GLU A 39 4.69 4.96 5.48
C GLU A 39 4.55 4.13 4.19
N TRP A 40 3.50 4.39 3.39
CA TRP A 40 3.25 3.65 2.13
C TRP A 40 4.37 3.82 1.09
N ALA A 41 5.11 4.93 1.13
CA ALA A 41 6.28 5.20 0.29
C ALA A 41 7.60 5.29 1.06
N ILE A 42 7.55 5.36 2.40
CA ILE A 42 8.74 5.41 3.26
C ILE A 42 8.94 4.04 3.87
N PHE A 43 9.85 3.31 3.24
CA PHE A 43 10.44 2.12 3.80
C PHE A 43 11.64 2.56 4.63
N ASN A 44 11.71 2.18 5.90
CA ASN A 44 12.92 2.38 6.68
C ASN A 44 14.06 1.62 5.98
N ASN A 45 15.00 2.33 5.32
CA ASN A 45 16.20 1.74 4.72
C ASN A 45 15.94 0.64 3.64
N GLY A 46 15.21 0.97 2.56
CA GLY A 46 15.06 0.11 1.37
C GLY A 46 13.82 -0.79 1.35
N SER A 47 13.57 -1.50 0.24
CA SER A 47 12.34 -2.28 0.03
C SER A 47 12.12 -3.34 1.12
N ARG A 48 11.01 -3.20 1.85
CA ARG A 48 10.60 -4.13 2.91
C ARG A 48 9.56 -5.13 2.45
N THR A 49 9.54 -5.43 1.15
CA THR A 49 8.65 -6.42 0.56
C THR A 49 9.40 -7.72 0.32
N TYR A 50 9.02 -8.79 1.00
CA TYR A 50 9.63 -10.12 0.92
C TYR A 50 8.70 -11.06 0.15
N SER A 51 9.21 -12.17 -0.36
CA SER A 51 8.40 -13.25 -0.92
C SER A 51 8.44 -14.46 0.01
N VAL A 52 7.29 -15.09 0.24
CA VAL A 52 7.22 -16.36 0.99
C VAL A 52 7.78 -17.49 0.12
N THR A 53 8.85 -18.13 0.55
CA THR A 53 9.51 -19.22 -0.19
C THR A 53 9.15 -20.60 0.36
N SER A 54 8.78 -20.68 1.63
CA SER A 54 8.28 -21.90 2.26
C SER A 54 7.25 -21.55 3.32
N ASN A 55 6.15 -22.30 3.38
CA ASN A 55 5.06 -22.12 4.33
C ASN A 55 4.84 -23.36 5.22
N GLY A 56 5.94 -24.05 5.58
CA GLY A 56 5.91 -25.29 6.36
C GLY A 56 5.39 -25.12 7.78
N ALA A 57 4.06 -25.05 7.95
CA ALA A 57 3.27 -25.22 9.18
C ALA A 57 3.75 -24.47 10.46
N ASN A 58 4.58 -23.43 10.29
CA ASN A 58 5.47 -22.78 11.25
C ASN A 58 6.83 -23.48 11.48
N PRO A 59 7.96 -22.87 11.07
CA PRO A 59 8.14 -21.48 10.61
C PRO A 59 7.88 -21.23 9.10
N MET A 60 7.44 -20.01 8.76
CA MET A 60 7.41 -19.49 7.39
C MET A 60 8.80 -18.94 7.02
N THR A 61 9.27 -19.22 5.80
CA THR A 61 10.55 -18.73 5.27
C THR A 61 10.32 -17.68 4.18
N LEU A 62 11.14 -16.63 4.21
CA LEU A 62 11.18 -15.51 3.28
C LEU A 62 12.38 -15.66 2.32
N ASP A 63 12.33 -14.93 1.21
CA ASP A 63 13.37 -14.93 0.17
C ASP A 63 14.73 -14.37 0.61
N ARG A 64 14.78 -13.66 1.74
CA ARG A 64 15.99 -13.05 2.29
C ARG A 64 15.85 -12.69 3.76
N ASN A 65 16.97 -12.33 4.37
CA ASN A 65 17.02 -11.90 5.77
C ASN A 65 16.15 -10.66 6.02
N ILE A 66 15.46 -10.68 7.15
CA ILE A 66 14.62 -9.58 7.59
C ILE A 66 15.53 -8.47 8.10
N GLY A 67 15.46 -7.31 7.46
CA GLY A 67 16.35 -6.20 7.81
C GLY A 67 16.04 -5.58 9.18
N ALA A 68 14.77 -5.36 9.49
CA ALA A 68 14.30 -4.66 10.68
C ALA A 68 12.90 -5.17 11.01
N PRO A 69 12.65 -5.59 12.25
CA PRO A 69 11.39 -6.18 12.64
C PRO A 69 10.30 -5.11 12.82
N SER A 70 9.04 -5.51 12.65
CA SER A 70 7.90 -4.70 13.10
C SER A 70 7.87 -4.66 14.63
N PRO A 71 7.78 -3.47 15.26
CA PRO A 71 7.63 -3.31 16.71
C PRO A 71 6.43 -4.05 17.31
N TYR A 72 5.43 -4.36 16.48
CA TYR A 72 4.19 -5.04 16.87
C TYR A 72 4.05 -6.42 16.26
N GLN A 73 5.15 -6.97 15.71
CA GLN A 73 5.20 -8.33 15.16
C GLN A 73 4.22 -8.55 14.00
N ARG A 74 4.08 -7.55 13.11
CA ARG A 74 3.09 -7.57 12.01
C ARG A 74 3.75 -7.70 10.64
N PHE A 75 3.04 -8.38 9.75
CA PHE A 75 3.28 -8.35 8.31
C PHE A 75 1.97 -8.14 7.55
N PHE A 76 2.06 -7.68 6.30
CA PHE A 76 0.91 -7.48 5.42
C PHE A 76 1.11 -8.20 4.10
N ALA A 77 0.10 -8.95 3.66
CA ALA A 77 0.09 -9.45 2.29
C ALA A 77 -0.04 -8.29 1.29
N VAL A 78 0.89 -8.21 0.35
CA VAL A 78 0.99 -7.18 -0.68
C VAL A 78 0.54 -7.78 -2.00
N ARG A 79 -0.21 -7.01 -2.80
CA ARG A 79 -0.52 -7.39 -4.17
C ARG A 79 0.72 -7.20 -5.06
N PRO A 80 0.91 -8.04 -6.09
CA PRO A 80 2.01 -7.86 -7.04
C PRO A 80 1.87 -6.59 -7.92
N ASP A 81 0.76 -5.85 -7.79
CA ASP A 81 0.51 -4.62 -8.52
C ASP A 81 0.23 -3.45 -7.56
N ALA A 82 1.03 -2.39 -7.69
CA ALA A 82 0.76 -1.08 -7.12
C ALA A 82 -0.19 -0.32 -8.05
N VAL A 83 -1.06 0.51 -7.47
CA VAL A 83 -2.03 1.34 -8.20
C VAL A 83 -1.76 2.80 -7.90
N ARG A 84 -1.75 3.64 -8.93
CA ARG A 84 -1.66 5.09 -8.79
C ARG A 84 -2.78 5.76 -9.55
N PHE A 85 -3.44 6.70 -8.89
CA PHE A 85 -4.36 7.64 -9.50
C PHE A 85 -3.63 8.98 -9.71
N SER A 86 -3.79 9.57 -10.88
CA SER A 86 -3.13 10.83 -11.22
C SER A 86 -4.00 11.67 -12.13
N VAL A 87 -3.87 12.99 -12.01
CA VAL A 87 -4.51 13.96 -12.89
C VAL A 87 -3.47 14.55 -13.82
N ALA A 88 -3.74 14.52 -15.12
CA ALA A 88 -2.96 15.21 -16.15
C ALA A 88 -3.91 16.06 -17.00
N GLY A 89 -3.70 17.38 -17.01
CA GLY A 89 -4.67 18.32 -17.57
C GLY A 89 -6.04 18.16 -16.90
N SER A 90 -7.06 17.88 -17.70
CA SER A 90 -8.45 17.65 -17.26
C SER A 90 -8.85 16.16 -17.24
N THR A 91 -7.87 15.25 -17.21
CA THR A 91 -8.12 13.79 -17.21
C THR A 91 -7.60 13.13 -15.95
N LEU A 92 -8.49 12.44 -15.22
CA LEU A 92 -8.13 11.50 -14.15
C LEU A 92 -7.80 10.15 -14.77
N SER A 93 -6.64 9.59 -14.43
CA SER A 93 -6.22 8.28 -14.91
C SER A 93 -5.80 7.35 -13.78
N ARG A 94 -5.93 6.05 -14.02
CA ARG A 94 -5.37 4.98 -13.19
C ARG A 94 -4.21 4.32 -13.92
N SER A 95 -3.10 4.13 -13.24
CA SER A 95 -1.93 3.39 -13.73
C SER A 95 -1.55 2.30 -12.74
N THR A 96 -0.86 1.29 -13.23
CA THR A 96 -0.33 0.20 -12.41
C THR A 96 1.18 0.07 -12.57
N ALA A 97 1.83 -0.46 -11.55
CA ALA A 97 3.24 -0.81 -11.57
C ALA A 97 3.44 -2.15 -10.86
N THR A 98 4.40 -2.93 -11.32
CA THR A 98 4.74 -4.21 -10.68
C THR A 98 5.46 -3.97 -9.35
N VAL A 99 5.10 -4.77 -8.35
CA VAL A 99 5.77 -4.86 -7.06
C VAL A 99 6.50 -6.18 -7.02
N ASN A 100 7.81 -6.12 -6.81
CA ASN A 100 8.65 -7.30 -6.64
C ASN A 100 9.28 -7.31 -5.25
N ALA A 101 9.59 -8.50 -4.75
CA ALA A 101 10.32 -8.64 -3.50
C ALA A 101 11.71 -7.99 -3.63
N GLY A 102 12.09 -7.15 -2.67
CA GLY A 102 13.44 -6.58 -2.57
C GLY A 102 13.77 -5.47 -3.56
N ALA A 103 12.92 -5.24 -4.56
CA ALA A 103 13.08 -4.18 -5.53
C ALA A 103 12.22 -2.95 -5.15
N PRO A 104 12.60 -1.75 -5.63
CA PRO A 104 11.69 -0.61 -5.70
C PRO A 104 10.43 -0.95 -6.52
N VAL A 105 9.34 -0.23 -6.27
CA VAL A 105 8.15 -0.29 -7.12
C VAL A 105 8.55 0.08 -8.55
N GLY A 106 8.09 -0.71 -9.52
CA GLY A 106 8.37 -0.44 -10.93
C GLY A 106 7.82 0.90 -11.41
N ALA A 107 8.16 1.27 -12.65
CA ALA A 107 7.58 2.45 -13.26
C ALA A 107 6.08 2.28 -13.51
N PHE A 108 5.29 3.31 -13.17
CA PHE A 108 3.88 3.37 -13.52
C PHE A 108 3.72 3.71 -14.99
N GLY A 109 3.22 2.74 -15.77
CA GLY A 109 2.98 2.89 -17.21
C GLY A 109 1.50 2.81 -17.57
N ASN A 110 1.20 3.04 -18.86
CA ASN A 110 -0.09 2.81 -19.51
C ASN A 110 -1.31 3.41 -18.75
N PRO A 111 -1.35 4.74 -18.53
CA PRO A 111 -2.46 5.37 -17.82
C PRO A 111 -3.79 5.11 -18.53
N GLN A 112 -4.72 4.51 -17.79
CA GLN A 112 -6.10 4.26 -18.23
C GLN A 112 -6.98 5.44 -17.79
N PRO A 113 -7.61 6.18 -18.72
CA PRO A 113 -8.49 7.28 -18.37
C PRO A 113 -9.72 6.77 -17.62
N LEU A 114 -10.07 7.44 -16.52
CA LEU A 114 -11.26 7.16 -15.69
C LEU A 114 -12.32 8.25 -15.80
N ALA A 115 -11.89 9.51 -15.86
CA ALA A 115 -12.78 10.65 -16.01
C ALA A 115 -12.10 11.77 -16.81
N GLN A 116 -12.90 12.55 -17.54
CA GLN A 116 -12.48 13.70 -18.33
C GLN A 116 -13.24 14.94 -17.89
N ASN A 117 -12.74 16.12 -18.29
CA ASN A 117 -13.28 17.42 -17.89
C ASN A 117 -13.27 17.62 -16.37
N ILE A 118 -12.29 17.03 -15.70
CA ILE A 118 -12.10 17.24 -14.28
C ILE A 118 -11.45 18.60 -14.03
N VAL A 119 -11.94 19.29 -13.00
CA VAL A 119 -11.41 20.55 -12.50
C VAL A 119 -11.25 20.47 -10.98
N PRO A 120 -10.38 21.27 -10.36
CA PRO A 120 -10.27 21.34 -8.91
C PRO A 120 -11.60 21.76 -8.30
N SER A 121 -12.11 21.01 -7.32
CA SER A 121 -13.33 21.38 -6.60
C SER A 121 -13.01 22.48 -5.60
N ASN A 122 -13.65 23.65 -5.73
CA ASN A 122 -13.55 24.77 -4.78
C ASN A 122 -12.11 25.19 -4.43
N GLY A 123 -11.20 25.14 -5.41
CA GLY A 123 -9.79 25.51 -5.20
C GLY A 123 -8.97 24.51 -4.36
N LEU A 124 -9.51 23.32 -4.08
CA LEU A 124 -8.81 22.26 -3.35
C LEU A 124 -7.93 21.43 -4.31
N PRO A 125 -6.78 20.91 -3.84
CA PRO A 125 -6.02 19.91 -4.59
C PRO A 125 -6.84 18.65 -4.87
N TYR A 126 -6.54 17.97 -5.98
CA TYR A 126 -7.23 16.73 -6.38
C TYR A 126 -7.16 15.63 -5.32
N PHE A 127 -6.01 15.56 -4.65
CA PHE A 127 -5.71 14.60 -3.60
C PHE A 127 -5.02 15.34 -2.46
N THR A 128 -5.48 15.10 -1.23
CA THR A 128 -4.82 15.59 -0.01
C THR A 128 -4.61 14.43 0.95
N TYR A 129 -3.53 14.49 1.72
CA TYR A 129 -3.24 13.51 2.77
C TYR A 129 -3.17 14.24 4.10
N THR A 130 -3.98 13.80 5.04
CA THR A 130 -3.93 14.23 6.44
C THR A 130 -3.32 13.08 7.25
N PRO A 131 -2.10 13.24 7.78
CA PRO A 131 -1.49 12.24 8.64
C PRO A 131 -2.36 11.93 9.86
N GLY A 132 -2.37 10.66 10.26
CA GLY A 132 -3.01 10.23 11.49
C GLY A 132 -2.18 10.64 12.71
N ASN A 133 -2.78 10.53 13.89
CA ASN A 133 -2.11 10.72 15.17
C ASN A 133 -2.57 9.65 16.18
N SER A 134 -2.19 9.80 17.45
CA SER A 134 -2.53 8.86 18.51
C SER A 134 -4.04 8.68 18.74
N THR A 135 -4.86 9.60 18.25
CA THR A 135 -6.33 9.63 18.47
C THR A 135 -7.14 9.57 17.19
N ARG A 136 -6.52 9.66 16.00
CA ARG A 136 -7.21 9.67 14.70
C ARG A 136 -6.42 8.92 13.62
N ASN A 137 -7.14 8.24 12.75
CA ASN A 137 -6.60 7.62 11.55
C ASN A 137 -6.06 8.67 10.57
N SER A 138 -5.14 8.25 9.71
CA SER A 138 -4.79 9.05 8.53
C SER A 138 -5.95 9.05 7.52
N VAL A 139 -6.05 10.12 6.74
CA VAL A 139 -7.11 10.29 5.75
C VAL A 139 -6.49 10.71 4.43
N VAL A 140 -6.90 10.05 3.35
CA VAL A 140 -6.72 10.56 2.00
C VAL A 140 -8.05 11.11 1.53
N SER A 141 -8.08 12.39 1.17
CA SER A 141 -9.27 13.03 0.63
C SER A 141 -9.09 13.27 -0.87
N ILE A 142 -10.13 12.94 -1.63
CA ILE A 142 -10.19 13.02 -3.08
C ILE A 142 -11.25 14.05 -3.42
N HIS A 143 -10.87 15.09 -4.16
CA HIS A 143 -11.72 16.24 -4.46
C HIS A 143 -11.59 16.63 -5.93
N PHE A 144 -12.66 16.52 -6.70
CA PHE A 144 -12.69 17.10 -8.05
C PHE A 144 -14.12 17.42 -8.43
N ALA A 145 -14.30 18.30 -9.41
CA ALA A 145 -15.57 18.47 -10.07
C ALA A 145 -15.46 18.04 -11.53
N ILE A 146 -16.56 17.57 -12.10
CA ILE A 146 -16.70 17.38 -13.54
C ILE A 146 -17.52 18.57 -14.05
N ALA A 147 -16.92 19.37 -14.93
CA ALA A 147 -17.57 20.55 -15.51
C ALA A 147 -17.81 20.34 -17.01
N ARG A 148 -19.06 20.34 -17.45
CA ARG A 148 -19.42 20.14 -18.86
C ARG A 148 -20.74 20.84 -19.18
N ASN A 149 -20.81 21.52 -20.33
CA ASN A 149 -22.03 22.17 -20.82
C ASN A 149 -22.69 23.14 -19.81
N GLY A 150 -21.89 23.83 -19.00
CA GLY A 150 -22.39 24.74 -17.97
C GLY A 150 -22.84 24.06 -16.67
N GLU A 151 -22.84 22.73 -16.61
CA GLU A 151 -23.13 21.97 -15.39
C GLU A 151 -21.84 21.59 -14.66
N THR A 152 -21.88 21.56 -13.34
CA THR A 152 -20.76 21.16 -12.48
C THR A 152 -21.23 20.16 -11.43
N VAL A 153 -20.64 18.97 -11.45
CA VAL A 153 -20.88 17.92 -10.44
C VAL A 153 -19.65 17.79 -9.57
N ASN A 154 -19.82 18.00 -8.26
CA ASN A 154 -18.73 17.89 -7.30
C ASN A 154 -18.61 16.45 -6.78
N PHE A 155 -17.39 15.93 -6.78
CA PHE A 155 -17.03 14.67 -6.15
C PHE A 155 -16.12 14.94 -4.96
N HIS A 156 -16.54 14.42 -3.81
CA HIS A 156 -15.76 14.43 -2.59
C HIS A 156 -15.81 13.06 -1.93
N LYS A 157 -14.64 12.49 -1.68
CA LYS A 157 -14.53 11.20 -0.98
C LYS A 157 -13.35 11.23 -0.03
N GLU A 158 -13.60 10.84 1.20
CA GLU A 158 -12.56 10.54 2.17
C GLU A 158 -12.35 9.04 2.30
N VAL A 159 -11.08 8.64 2.31
CA VAL A 159 -10.64 7.26 2.53
C VAL A 159 -9.81 7.26 3.80
N GLN A 160 -10.34 6.64 4.85
CA GLN A 160 -9.60 6.44 6.08
C GLN A 160 -8.56 5.34 5.89
N ILE A 161 -7.31 5.67 6.13
CA ILE A 161 -6.21 4.72 6.21
C ILE A 161 -6.08 4.39 7.69
N ARG A 162 -6.36 3.13 8.04
CA ARG A 162 -6.14 2.67 9.42
C ARG A 162 -4.67 2.88 9.75
N ASN A 163 -4.40 3.60 10.84
CA ASN A 163 -3.07 3.57 11.44
C ASN A 163 -2.83 2.13 11.85
N VAL A 164 -2.00 1.42 11.09
CA VAL A 164 -1.50 0.12 11.50
C VAL A 164 -0.01 0.29 11.74
N PRO A 165 0.40 0.51 12.99
CA PRO A 165 1.79 0.40 13.41
C PRO A 165 2.36 -0.99 13.12
#